data_AF-A0A0A2V0Q5-F1
#
_entry.id   AF-A0A0A2V0Q5-F1
#
_cell.length_a   1.000
_cell.length_b   1.000
_cell.length_c   1.000
_cell.angle_alpha   90.00
_cell.angle_beta   90.00
_cell.angle_gamma   90.00
#
_symmetry.space_group_name_H-M   'P 1'
#
loop_
_entity.id
_entity.type
_entity.pdbx_description
1 polymer ?
#
loop_
_entity_poly.entity_id
_entity_poly.type
_entity_poly.pdbx_seq_one_letter_code
_entity_poly.pdbx_strand_id
1 'polypeptide(L)'
;MSMKWLPLAFLLVLFTGSCTDQQDASVDVYKMNPTEDYEVFFYSNKATIELEEEYINALLELKLSNDNHTSPLTLTKTRSTTEAKERKTIHQYPALVIQREGSTMATISGKKAKNDILKVINDSIQKLPSS
;
A
#
# COMPACT_ATOMS: atom_id res chain seq x y z
N MET A 1 -29.70 57.20 -6.39
CA MET A 1 -28.22 57.18 -6.47
C MET A 1 -27.81 55.71 -6.58
N SER A 2 -27.32 55.28 -7.75
CA SER A 2 -27.28 53.86 -8.12
C SER A 2 -26.17 53.09 -7.42
N MET A 3 -26.53 51.92 -6.88
CA MET A 3 -25.62 50.91 -6.31
C MET A 3 -24.61 50.44 -7.36
N LYS A 4 -23.40 51.01 -7.31
CA LYS A 4 -22.24 50.62 -8.11
C LYS A 4 -21.19 49.91 -7.24
N TRP A 5 -21.59 48.89 -6.50
CA TRP A 5 -20.65 48.08 -5.68
C TRP A 5 -20.81 46.57 -5.88
N LEU A 6 -21.63 46.14 -6.85
CA LEU A 6 -21.80 44.72 -7.15
C LEU A 6 -20.61 44.01 -7.82
N PRO A 7 -19.73 44.64 -8.63
CA PRO A 7 -18.72 43.85 -9.34
C PRO A 7 -17.52 43.43 -8.46
N LEU A 8 -17.33 44.04 -7.29
CA LEU A 8 -16.17 43.74 -6.44
C LEU A 8 -16.36 42.47 -5.59
N ALA A 9 -17.61 42.16 -5.21
CA ALA A 9 -17.92 40.98 -4.41
C ALA A 9 -17.81 39.66 -5.20
N PHE A 10 -17.97 39.70 -6.52
CA PHE A 10 -17.94 38.50 -7.37
C PHE A 10 -16.51 37.98 -7.63
N LEU A 11 -15.49 38.83 -7.51
CA LEU A 11 -14.09 38.49 -7.76
C LEU A 11 -13.43 37.74 -6.60
N LEU A 12 -14.00 37.85 -5.39
CA LEU A 12 -13.45 37.24 -4.17
C LEU A 12 -13.88 35.77 -3.98
N VAL A 13 -14.97 35.34 -4.63
CA VAL A 13 -15.48 33.96 -4.54
C VAL A 13 -14.66 32.99 -5.41
N LEU A 14 -13.96 33.48 -6.43
CA LEU A 14 -13.21 32.67 -7.39
C LEU A 14 -11.85 32.13 -6.87
N PHE A 15 -11.42 32.52 -5.67
CA PHE A 15 -10.14 32.08 -5.09
C PHE A 15 -10.26 30.97 -4.03
N THR A 16 -11.46 30.45 -3.76
CA THR A 16 -11.65 29.39 -2.74
C THR A 16 -11.49 27.96 -3.29
N GLY A 17 -11.24 27.81 -4.59
CA GLY A 17 -11.14 26.51 -5.24
C GLY A 17 -9.76 26.26 -5.85
N SER A 18 -8.76 25.97 -5.02
CA SER A 18 -7.63 25.15 -5.47
C SER A 18 -6.90 24.51 -4.29
N CYS A 19 -7.54 23.50 -3.71
CA CYS A 19 -6.84 22.46 -2.97
C CYS A 19 -6.95 21.18 -3.82
N THR A 20 -6.16 21.11 -4.88
CA THR A 20 -5.87 19.84 -5.55
C THR A 20 -4.50 19.40 -5.08
N ASP A 21 -4.48 18.79 -3.90
CA ASP A 21 -3.47 17.77 -3.56
C ASP A 21 -4.14 16.40 -3.66
N GLN A 22 -4.75 16.12 -4.82
CA GLN A 22 -4.75 14.76 -5.32
C GLN A 22 -3.53 14.66 -6.21
N GLN A 23 -2.36 14.63 -5.58
CA GLN A 23 -1.27 13.85 -6.09
C GLN A 23 -1.83 12.42 -6.21
N ASP A 24 -2.32 12.09 -7.41
CA ASP A 24 -2.29 10.75 -7.97
C ASP A 24 -0.81 10.34 -8.03
N ALA A 25 -0.19 10.20 -6.86
CA ALA A 25 1.11 9.62 -6.72
C ALA A 25 0.92 8.19 -7.21
N SER A 26 1.57 7.86 -8.31
CA SER A 26 1.47 6.55 -8.94
C SER A 26 1.81 5.50 -7.91
N VAL A 27 0.79 4.80 -7.41
CA VAL A 27 0.97 3.69 -6.46
C VAL A 27 1.39 2.48 -7.26
N ASP A 28 2.56 1.95 -6.91
CA ASP A 28 3.05 0.69 -7.46
C ASP A 28 2.61 -0.44 -6.53
N VAL A 29 1.98 -1.47 -7.09
CA VAL A 29 1.56 -2.65 -6.34
C VAL A 29 2.44 -3.83 -6.73
N TYR A 30 3.01 -4.49 -5.73
CA TYR A 30 3.80 -5.69 -5.89
C TYR A 30 3.10 -6.86 -5.21
N LYS A 31 3.03 -8.00 -5.88
CA LYS A 31 2.36 -9.20 -5.39
C LYS A 31 3.37 -10.32 -5.17
N MET A 32 3.20 -11.05 -4.08
CA MET A 32 4.00 -12.21 -3.69
C MET A 32 3.07 -13.29 -3.13
N ASN A 33 3.25 -14.55 -3.54
CA ASN A 33 2.40 -15.66 -3.11
C ASN A 33 3.20 -16.65 -2.27
N PRO A 34 3.28 -16.47 -0.93
CA PRO A 34 4.10 -17.33 -0.05
C PRO A 34 3.62 -18.78 0.02
N THR A 35 2.34 -19.04 -0.21
CA THR A 35 1.71 -20.37 -0.29
C THR A 35 0.51 -20.31 -1.23
N GLU A 36 -0.10 -21.46 -1.58
CA GLU A 36 -1.25 -21.51 -2.49
C GLU A 36 -2.45 -20.65 -2.03
N ASP A 37 -2.73 -20.62 -0.72
CA ASP A 37 -3.88 -19.92 -0.17
C ASP A 37 -3.65 -18.43 0.13
N TYR A 38 -2.38 -17.96 0.10
CA TYR A 38 -2.01 -16.65 0.62
C TYR A 38 -1.38 -15.76 -0.44
N GLU A 39 -1.80 -14.50 -0.41
CA GLU A 39 -1.30 -13.44 -1.29
C GLU A 39 -0.85 -12.26 -0.44
N VAL A 40 0.37 -11.78 -0.67
CA VAL A 40 0.95 -10.60 -0.03
C VAL A 40 1.07 -9.51 -1.08
N PHE A 41 0.43 -8.37 -0.79
CA PHE A 41 0.45 -7.19 -1.64
C PHE A 41 1.22 -6.07 -0.94
N PHE A 42 2.24 -5.54 -1.60
CA PHE A 42 3.01 -4.40 -1.16
C PHE A 42 2.67 -3.19 -2.02
N TYR A 43 2.19 -2.13 -1.37
CA TYR A 43 1.79 -0.87 -1.96
C TYR A 43 2.89 0.15 -1.70
N SER A 44 3.61 0.49 -2.77
CA SER A 44 4.69 1.46 -2.80
C SER A 44 4.20 2.78 -3.37
N ASN A 45 4.75 3.87 -2.84
CA ASN A 45 4.48 5.20 -3.34
C ASN A 45 5.81 5.97 -3.36
N LYS A 46 6.17 6.52 -4.52
CA LYS A 46 7.40 7.29 -4.71
C LYS A 46 7.53 8.47 -3.74
N ALA A 47 6.42 9.02 -3.26
CA ALA A 47 6.42 10.11 -2.29
C ALA A 47 6.85 9.68 -0.87
N THR A 48 6.88 8.38 -0.57
CA THR A 48 7.20 7.82 0.76
C THR A 48 8.28 6.75 0.67
N ILE A 49 9.14 6.81 -0.36
CA ILE A 49 10.10 5.73 -0.67
C ILE A 49 11.12 5.52 0.45
N GLU A 50 11.44 6.57 1.21
CA GLU A 50 12.32 6.49 2.39
C GLU A 50 11.75 5.63 3.53
N LEU A 51 10.46 5.30 3.50
CA LEU A 51 9.81 4.45 4.49
C LEU A 51 9.74 2.98 4.06
N GLU A 52 10.13 2.66 2.82
CA GLU A 52 9.94 1.33 2.21
C GLU A 52 11.03 0.32 2.56
N GLU A 53 12.20 0.78 2.99
CA GLU A 53 13.38 -0.08 3.26
C GLU A 53 13.03 -1.27 4.16
N GLU A 54 12.37 -1.02 5.28
CA GLU A 54 12.00 -2.05 6.25
C GLU A 54 10.98 -3.06 5.69
N TYR A 55 10.10 -2.62 4.79
CA TYR A 55 9.12 -3.48 4.10
C TYR A 55 9.81 -4.38 3.10
N ILE A 56 10.72 -3.82 2.28
CA ILE A 56 11.49 -4.60 1.31
C ILE A 56 12.37 -5.62 2.02
N ASN A 57 13.05 -5.22 3.09
CA ASN A 57 13.88 -6.13 3.89
C ASN A 57 13.05 -7.28 4.48
N ALA A 58 11.85 -7.01 4.99
CA ALA A 58 10.95 -8.05 5.49
C ALA A 58 10.49 -9.03 4.39
N LEU A 59 10.15 -8.52 3.19
CA LEU A 59 9.74 -9.35 2.06
C LEU A 59 10.90 -10.21 1.50
N LEU A 60 12.12 -9.66 1.50
CA LEU A 60 13.32 -10.41 1.13
C LEU A 60 13.61 -11.52 2.15
N GLU A 61 13.49 -11.24 3.44
CA GLU A 61 13.66 -12.23 4.50
C GLU A 61 12.59 -13.33 4.41
N LEU A 62 11.33 -12.96 4.14
CA LEU A 62 10.27 -13.93 3.85
C LEU A 62 10.66 -14.83 2.66
N LYS A 63 11.15 -14.26 1.56
CA LYS A 63 11.61 -15.04 0.40
C LYS A 63 12.73 -16.01 0.77
N LEU A 64 13.76 -15.54 1.47
CA LEU A 64 14.90 -16.38 1.87
C LEU A 64 14.48 -17.49 2.84
N SER A 65 13.53 -17.23 3.72
CA SER A 65 12.99 -18.26 4.64
C SER A 65 12.14 -19.32 3.92
N ASN A 66 11.63 -19.01 2.73
CA ASN A 66 10.72 -19.83 1.95
C ASN A 66 11.44 -20.58 0.80
N ASP A 67 12.76 -20.44 0.66
CA ASP A 67 13.58 -21.10 -0.39
C ASP A 67 13.59 -22.64 -0.29
N ASN A 68 13.08 -23.22 0.80
CA ASN A 68 12.90 -24.67 0.95
C ASN A 68 11.61 -25.21 0.29
N HIS A 69 10.75 -24.35 -0.25
CA HIS A 69 9.51 -24.76 -0.90
C HIS A 69 9.68 -24.96 -2.41
N THR A 70 8.85 -25.83 -3.00
CA THR A 70 8.92 -26.28 -4.39
C THR A 70 8.72 -25.20 -5.46
N SER A 71 8.41 -23.96 -5.07
CA SER A 71 8.24 -22.84 -5.99
C SER A 71 8.94 -21.57 -5.47
N PRO A 72 9.78 -20.90 -6.28
CA PRO A 72 10.49 -19.71 -5.85
C PRO A 72 9.53 -18.56 -5.62
N LEU A 73 9.59 -17.98 -4.43
CA LEU A 73 8.79 -16.82 -4.08
C LEU A 73 9.17 -15.63 -4.96
N THR A 74 8.23 -15.14 -5.76
CA THR A 74 8.47 -14.08 -6.76
C THR A 74 7.66 -12.84 -6.43
N LEU A 75 8.30 -11.67 -6.45
CA LEU A 75 7.67 -10.37 -6.26
C LEU A 75 7.37 -9.77 -7.64
N THR A 76 6.10 -9.70 -8.02
CA THR A 76 5.67 -9.25 -9.36
C THR A 76 4.97 -7.90 -9.28
N LYS A 77 5.44 -6.92 -10.04
CA LYS A 77 4.74 -5.63 -10.18
C LYS A 77 3.43 -5.83 -10.94
N THR A 78 2.31 -5.52 -10.28
CA THR A 78 0.97 -5.63 -10.85
C THR A 78 0.52 -4.22 -11.23
N ARG A 79 0.22 -3.98 -12.52
CA ARG A 79 -0.07 -2.64 -13.06
C ARG A 79 -1.49 -2.12 -12.74
N SER A 80 -2.30 -2.87 -12.00
CA SER A 80 -3.72 -2.56 -11.87
C SER A 80 -3.94 -1.45 -10.83
N THR A 81 -3.98 -0.21 -11.31
CA THR A 81 -4.49 0.95 -10.59
C THR A 81 -5.94 0.77 -10.14
N THR A 82 -6.68 -0.15 -10.76
CA THR A 82 -8.05 -0.51 -10.39
C THR A 82 -8.09 -1.43 -9.15
N GLU A 83 -7.22 -2.44 -9.07
CA GLU A 83 -7.11 -3.32 -7.87
C GLU A 83 -6.55 -2.58 -6.65
N ALA A 84 -5.72 -1.55 -6.87
CA ALA A 84 -5.26 -0.67 -5.81
C ALA A 84 -6.39 0.23 -5.26
N LYS A 85 -7.31 0.67 -6.13
CA LYS A 85 -8.46 1.52 -5.78
C LYS A 85 -9.63 0.74 -5.15
N GLU A 86 -9.79 -0.54 -5.48
CA GLU A 86 -10.84 -1.38 -4.88
C GLU A 86 -10.54 -1.74 -3.42
N ARG A 87 -9.28 -1.65 -2.98
CA ARG A 87 -8.89 -1.83 -1.58
C ARG A 87 -9.04 -0.51 -0.82
N LYS A 88 -10.29 -0.15 -0.58
CA LYS A 88 -10.80 1.08 0.07
C LYS A 88 -10.20 1.44 1.45
N THR A 89 -9.23 0.68 1.97
CA THR A 89 -8.73 0.78 3.35
C THR A 89 -7.27 1.22 3.48
N ILE A 90 -6.55 1.47 2.38
CA ILE A 90 -5.16 1.95 2.46
C ILE A 90 -5.14 3.48 2.48
N HIS A 91 -4.88 4.06 3.64
CA HIS A 91 -4.80 5.52 3.84
C HIS A 91 -3.37 6.05 4.01
N GLN A 92 -2.39 5.15 4.14
CA GLN A 92 -0.98 5.50 4.34
C GLN A 92 -0.09 4.56 3.53
N TYR A 93 0.97 5.12 2.95
CA TYR A 93 2.01 4.39 2.23
C TYR A 93 3.34 4.47 2.98
N PRO A 94 4.23 3.46 2.85
CA PRO A 94 3.96 2.15 2.25
C PRO A 94 2.89 1.36 2.99
N ALA A 95 2.32 0.35 2.34
CA ALA A 95 1.41 -0.58 2.99
C ALA A 95 1.66 -2.01 2.54
N LEU A 96 1.43 -2.96 3.44
CA LEU A 96 1.45 -4.38 3.17
C LEU A 96 0.11 -4.97 3.58
N VAL A 97 -0.51 -5.69 2.65
CA VAL A 97 -1.82 -6.34 2.82
C VAL A 97 -1.64 -7.82 2.60
N ILE A 98 -2.10 -8.63 3.55
CA ILE A 98 -2.06 -10.08 3.49
C ILE A 98 -3.48 -10.57 3.29
N GLN A 99 -3.67 -11.38 2.25
CA GLN A 99 -4.95 -11.99 1.93
C GLN A 99 -4.86 -13.51 1.99
N ARG A 100 -5.98 -14.12 2.35
CA ARG A 100 -6.23 -15.54 2.22
C ARG A 100 -7.55 -15.73 1.50
N GLU A 101 -7.56 -16.46 0.38
CA GLU A 101 -8.77 -16.71 -0.42
C GLU A 101 -9.56 -15.41 -0.74
N GLY A 102 -8.85 -14.33 -1.07
CA GLY A 102 -9.44 -13.01 -1.36
C GLY A 102 -9.88 -12.18 -0.14
N SER A 103 -9.87 -12.74 1.06
CA SER A 103 -10.19 -12.02 2.31
C SER A 103 -8.93 -11.41 2.94
N THR A 104 -9.01 -10.15 3.39
CA THR A 104 -7.88 -9.49 4.08
C THR A 104 -7.70 -10.04 5.49
N MET A 105 -6.55 -10.67 5.74
CA MET A 105 -6.16 -11.21 7.04
C MET A 105 -5.49 -10.13 7.89
N ALA A 106 -4.62 -9.32 7.28
CA ALA A 106 -3.91 -8.26 7.96
C ALA A 106 -3.56 -7.11 7.02
N THR A 107 -3.35 -5.93 7.61
CA THR A 107 -2.82 -4.75 6.93
C THR A 107 -1.88 -4.01 7.87
N ILE A 108 -0.71 -3.62 7.35
CA ILE A 108 0.27 -2.81 8.09
C ILE A 108 0.78 -1.70 7.18
N SER A 109 0.72 -0.45 7.64
CA SER A 109 1.02 0.73 6.83
C SER A 109 1.87 1.78 7.55
N GLY A 110 2.46 2.67 6.76
CA GLY A 110 3.28 3.79 7.19
C GLY A 110 4.67 3.35 7.66
N LYS A 111 5.30 4.18 8.50
CA LYS A 111 6.62 3.87 9.06
C LYS A 111 6.52 2.75 10.10
N LYS A 112 7.19 1.63 9.84
CA LYS A 112 7.22 0.44 10.72
C LYS A 112 8.61 -0.17 10.74
N ALA A 113 8.98 -0.78 11.85
CA ALA A 113 10.23 -1.55 11.94
C ALA A 113 10.05 -2.90 11.26
N LYS A 114 11.13 -3.45 10.66
CA LYS A 114 11.14 -4.75 9.98
C LYS A 114 10.55 -5.85 10.85
N ASN A 115 10.91 -5.90 12.13
CA ASN A 115 10.43 -6.94 13.05
C ASN A 115 8.91 -6.91 13.26
N ASP A 116 8.29 -5.72 13.25
CA ASP A 116 6.83 -5.60 13.36
C ASP A 116 6.15 -6.09 12.07
N ILE A 117 6.75 -5.79 10.92
CA ILE A 117 6.26 -6.22 9.60
C ILE A 117 6.36 -7.74 9.49
N LEU A 118 7.52 -8.31 9.82
CA LEU A 118 7.75 -9.76 9.86
C LEU A 118 6.80 -10.44 10.84
N LYS A 119 6.55 -9.85 12.00
CA LYS A 119 5.58 -10.38 12.94
C LYS A 119 4.19 -10.43 12.33
N VAL A 120 3.72 -9.37 11.66
CA VAL A 120 2.41 -9.40 10.98
C VAL A 120 2.36 -10.45 9.88
N ILE A 121 3.43 -10.56 9.08
CA ILE A 121 3.58 -11.58 8.03
C ILE A 121 3.46 -12.97 8.64
N ASN A 122 4.25 -13.23 9.68
CA ASN A 122 4.31 -14.51 10.37
C ASN A 122 2.99 -14.82 11.08
N ASP A 123 2.44 -13.93 11.88
CA ASP A 123 1.17 -14.16 12.58
C ASP A 123 0.00 -14.40 11.59
N SER A 124 0.09 -13.86 10.38
CA SER A 124 -0.94 -14.04 9.34
C SER A 124 -0.75 -15.32 8.51
N ILE A 125 0.50 -15.69 8.20
CA ILE A 125 0.84 -16.80 7.29
C ILE A 125 1.25 -18.06 8.05
N GLN A 126 1.73 -17.95 9.30
CA GLN A 126 2.15 -19.08 10.15
C GLN A 126 0.94 -19.85 10.70
N LYS A 127 0.36 -20.58 9.76
CA LYS A 127 0.22 -22.03 9.84
C LYS A 127 1.23 -22.71 8.89
N LEU A 128 2.47 -22.19 8.80
CA LEU A 128 3.57 -22.83 8.08
C LEU A 128 4.15 -23.92 9.01
N PRO A 129 4.02 -25.21 8.68
CA PRO A 129 4.61 -26.27 9.50
C PRO A 129 6.13 -26.15 9.43
N SER A 130 6.76 -25.84 10.55
CA SER A 130 8.15 -26.21 10.81
C SER A 130 8.24 -27.73 10.72
N SER A 131 8.89 -28.23 9.68
CA SER A 131 9.30 -29.64 9.60
C SER A 131 10.25 -30.00 10.73
#